data_AF-A0A9W7EPG2-F1
#
_entry.id   AF-A0A9W7EPG2-F1
#
_cell.length_a   1.000
_cell.length_b   1.000
_cell.length_c   1.000
_cell.angle_alpha   90.00
_cell.angle_beta   90.00
_cell.angle_gamma   90.00
#
_symmetry.space_group_name_H-M   'P 1'
#
loop_
_entity.id
_entity.type
_entity.pdbx_description
1 polymer ?
#
loop_
_entity_poly.entity_id
_entity_poly.type
_entity_poly.pdbx_seq_one_letter_code
_entity_poly.pdbx_strand_id
1 'polypeptide(L)'
;MGYNKSLAAKRGEGSTVIRAPESLYSAIAFVPTLGMPPNVPFAGLACVFLPLFSSGVMSAIAQIAATYYVMLMNIDNKDAFDKANPNESICERDDVSSLLSLICLCVFTMTSLADVQVSFEFLNYINRVPNRIGDEEETKLLNEADTSAISVKKSFMNNNNEECIVETFGGGGFTKMERLWAYFWFLVKIGTEIFVILVGGGFVLHSPDHETLILNAVALAFILDIDDAAYKYSITDLQKG
;
A
#
# COMPACT_ATOMS: atom_id res chain seq x y z
N MET A 1 34.31 13.62 24.95
CA MET A 1 35.08 14.03 23.76
C MET A 1 35.05 12.89 22.75
N GLY A 2 34.37 13.04 21.63
CA GLY A 2 34.28 11.96 20.62
C GLY A 2 33.28 12.17 19.48
N TYR A 3 32.42 13.19 19.54
CA TYR A 3 31.36 13.42 18.55
C TYR A 3 31.79 14.20 17.29
N ASN A 4 33.10 14.39 17.05
CA ASN A 4 33.57 15.36 16.05
C ASN A 4 34.45 14.77 14.92
N LYS A 5 34.41 13.46 14.69
CA LYS A 5 35.10 12.83 13.53
C LYS A 5 34.21 11.93 12.66
N SER A 6 33.02 11.53 13.12
CA SER A 6 32.09 10.71 12.33
C SER A 6 31.16 11.53 11.43
N LEU A 7 30.93 12.82 11.73
CA LEU A 7 30.09 13.71 10.91
C LEU A 7 30.76 14.12 9.59
N ALA A 8 32.09 14.29 9.58
CA ALA A 8 32.83 14.56 8.35
C ALA A 8 33.02 13.31 7.48
N ALA A 9 33.10 12.12 8.10
CA ALA A 9 33.20 10.85 7.38
C ALA A 9 31.85 10.42 6.72
N LYS A 10 30.71 10.86 7.27
CA LYS A 10 29.37 10.53 6.75
C LYS A 10 28.90 11.32 5.52
N ARG A 11 29.66 12.32 5.05
CA ARG A 11 29.39 12.95 3.74
C ARG A 11 29.86 12.11 2.55
N GLY A 12 30.68 11.08 2.79
CA GLY A 12 31.22 10.20 1.74
C GLY A 12 30.45 8.89 1.53
N GLU A 13 29.58 8.50 2.45
CA GLU A 13 28.76 7.27 2.35
C GLU A 13 27.32 7.67 2.01
N GLY A 14 26.94 7.39 0.77
CA GLY A 14 25.76 7.95 0.10
C GLY A 14 24.48 7.97 0.93
N SER A 15 23.70 9.04 0.72
CA SER A 15 22.35 9.19 1.25
C SER A 15 21.54 7.91 1.01
N THR A 16 21.18 7.23 2.09
CA THR A 16 20.35 6.03 2.00
C THR A 16 18.88 6.41 2.01
N VAL A 17 18.29 6.32 0.82
CA VAL A 17 16.86 6.45 0.56
C VAL A 17 16.13 5.36 1.33
N ILE A 18 15.29 5.73 2.30
CA ILE A 18 14.47 4.77 3.01
C ILE A 18 13.37 4.33 2.04
N ARG A 19 13.45 3.10 1.54
CA ARG A 19 12.45 2.55 0.62
C ARG A 19 11.21 2.14 1.40
N ALA A 20 10.20 2.99 1.36
CA ALA A 20 8.84 2.60 1.75
C ALA A 20 8.28 1.58 0.73
N PRO A 21 7.36 0.69 1.15
CA PRO A 21 6.59 -0.13 0.22
C PRO A 21 5.97 0.74 -0.89
N GLU A 22 6.00 0.26 -2.13
CA GLU A 22 5.52 0.99 -3.31
C GLU A 22 3.99 0.91 -3.39
N SER A 23 3.29 1.75 -2.62
CA SER A 23 1.84 1.88 -2.72
C SER A 23 1.40 3.33 -2.50
N LEU A 24 0.26 3.70 -3.07
CA LEU A 24 -0.31 5.05 -2.88
C LEU A 24 -0.53 5.37 -1.41
N TYR A 25 -1.07 4.41 -0.67
CA TYR A 25 -1.42 4.56 0.74
C TYR A 25 -0.18 4.68 1.64
N SER A 26 0.86 3.88 1.38
CA SER A 26 2.14 4.02 2.08
C SER A 26 2.79 5.37 1.78
N ALA A 27 2.75 5.86 0.55
CA ALA A 27 3.29 7.17 0.21
C ALA A 27 2.55 8.33 0.89
N ILE A 28 1.22 8.29 0.94
CA ILE A 28 0.43 9.30 1.66
C ILE A 28 0.75 9.28 3.16
N ALA A 29 1.06 8.12 3.71
CA ALA A 29 1.47 7.98 5.10
C ALA A 29 2.89 8.48 5.34
N PHE A 30 3.84 8.18 4.45
CA PHE A 30 5.28 8.35 4.71
C PHE A 30 5.89 9.62 4.13
N VAL A 31 5.49 10.07 2.94
CA VAL A 31 6.06 11.28 2.31
C VAL A 31 5.87 12.53 3.17
N PRO A 32 4.66 12.85 3.66
CA PRO A 32 4.48 14.05 4.49
C PRO A 32 5.07 13.93 5.90
N THR A 33 5.41 12.72 6.36
CA THR A 33 5.82 12.46 7.75
C THR A 33 7.31 12.20 7.89
N LEU A 34 7.89 11.37 7.03
CA LEU A 34 9.30 10.99 7.03
C LEU A 34 10.10 11.77 5.99
N GLY A 35 9.46 12.19 4.89
CA GLY A 35 10.11 12.84 3.75
C GLY A 35 10.29 14.36 3.88
N MET A 36 9.82 14.98 4.96
CA MET A 36 9.90 16.43 5.16
C MET A 36 10.57 16.78 6.48
N PRO A 37 11.38 17.84 6.58
CA PRO A 37 11.93 18.26 7.87
C PRO A 37 10.82 18.75 8.82
N PRO A 38 11.07 18.76 10.14
CA PRO A 38 10.06 19.11 11.13
C PRO A 38 9.57 20.56 11.03
N ASN A 39 10.34 21.48 10.44
CA ASN A 39 10.02 22.91 10.36
C ASN A 39 9.56 23.38 8.96
N VAL A 40 9.05 22.50 8.09
CA VAL A 40 8.51 22.92 6.78
C VAL A 40 7.33 23.88 6.98
N PRO A 41 7.30 25.03 6.27
CA PRO A 41 6.14 25.91 6.29
C PRO A 41 4.89 25.17 5.77
N PHE A 42 3.74 25.42 6.39
CA PHE A 42 2.47 24.75 6.05
C PHE A 42 2.16 24.75 4.54
N ALA A 43 2.50 25.83 3.82
CA ALA A 43 2.32 25.91 2.37
C ALA A 43 3.12 24.84 1.60
N GLY A 44 4.38 24.58 2.01
CA GLY A 44 5.22 23.54 1.41
C GLY A 44 4.68 22.14 1.68
N LEU A 45 4.25 21.89 2.92
CA LEU A 45 3.57 20.65 3.30
C LEU A 45 2.30 20.44 2.46
N ALA A 46 1.47 21.47 2.32
CA ALA A 46 0.23 21.39 1.55
C ALA A 46 0.48 21.09 0.05
N CYS A 47 1.50 21.71 -0.56
CA CYS A 47 1.82 21.48 -1.98
C CYS A 47 2.18 20.02 -2.30
N VAL A 48 2.83 19.32 -1.37
CA VAL A 48 3.22 17.91 -1.56
C VAL A 48 2.12 16.96 -1.08
N PHE A 49 1.48 17.28 0.05
CA PHE A 49 0.48 16.43 0.67
C PHE A 49 -0.83 16.42 -0.11
N LEU A 50 -1.32 17.57 -0.60
CA LEU A 50 -2.64 17.66 -1.23
C LEU A 50 -2.78 16.77 -2.48
N PRO A 51 -1.82 16.74 -3.43
CA PRO A 51 -1.91 15.84 -4.59
C PRO A 51 -1.97 14.37 -4.18
N LEU A 52 -1.06 13.93 -3.30
CA LEU A 52 -1.02 12.55 -2.80
C LEU A 52 -2.31 12.18 -2.08
N PHE A 53 -2.75 13.02 -1.14
CA PHE A 53 -3.97 12.82 -0.38
C PHE A 53 -5.20 12.74 -1.30
N SER A 54 -5.33 13.70 -2.23
CA SER A 54 -6.45 13.72 -3.18
C SER A 54 -6.46 12.49 -4.07
N SER A 55 -5.30 12.01 -4.53
CA SER A 55 -5.17 10.78 -5.30
C SER A 55 -5.56 9.56 -4.48
N GLY A 56 -5.13 9.45 -3.22
CA GLY A 56 -5.52 8.34 -2.35
C GLY A 56 -7.01 8.28 -2.07
N VAL A 57 -7.63 9.44 -1.79
CA VAL A 57 -9.07 9.53 -1.58
C VAL A 57 -9.82 9.17 -2.86
N MET A 58 -9.41 9.73 -4.01
CA MET A 58 -10.01 9.40 -5.31
C MET A 58 -9.89 7.92 -5.64
N SER A 59 -8.72 7.32 -5.38
CA SER A 59 -8.48 5.89 -5.58
C SER A 59 -9.39 5.03 -4.70
N ALA A 60 -9.45 5.33 -3.39
CA ALA A 60 -10.32 4.62 -2.46
C ALA A 60 -11.80 4.73 -2.86
N ILE A 61 -12.26 5.92 -3.24
CA ILE A 61 -13.63 6.12 -3.72
C ILE A 61 -13.88 5.33 -5.00
N ALA A 62 -12.95 5.37 -5.96
CA ALA A 62 -13.07 4.65 -7.22
C ALA A 62 -13.14 3.13 -6.99
N GLN A 63 -12.26 2.58 -6.15
CA GLN A 63 -12.26 1.16 -5.79
C GLN A 63 -13.56 0.76 -5.08
N ILE A 64 -14.00 1.52 -4.08
CA ILE A 64 -15.26 1.24 -3.35
C ILE A 64 -16.45 1.32 -4.30
N ALA A 65 -16.53 2.36 -5.13
CA ALA A 65 -17.63 2.55 -6.07
C ALA A 65 -17.66 1.44 -7.12
N ALA A 66 -16.52 1.10 -7.73
CA ALA A 66 -16.43 0.02 -8.71
C ALA A 66 -16.83 -1.33 -8.08
N THR A 67 -16.33 -1.64 -6.89
CA THR A 67 -16.68 -2.86 -6.16
C THR A 67 -18.17 -2.88 -5.80
N TYR A 68 -18.74 -1.75 -5.42
CA TYR A 68 -20.17 -1.62 -5.15
C TYR A 68 -21.03 -1.86 -6.41
N TYR A 69 -20.62 -1.33 -7.57
CA TYR A 69 -21.29 -1.62 -8.83
C TYR A 69 -21.20 -3.10 -9.19
N VAL A 70 -20.04 -3.73 -8.98
CA VAL A 70 -19.89 -5.18 -9.15
C VAL A 70 -20.82 -5.96 -8.21
N MET A 71 -20.96 -5.53 -6.95
CA MET A 71 -21.90 -6.13 -6.01
C MET A 71 -23.35 -6.03 -6.49
N LEU A 72 -23.78 -4.87 -7.00
CA LEU A 72 -25.13 -4.69 -7.54
C LEU A 72 -25.36 -5.60 -8.74
N MET A 73 -24.43 -5.65 -9.69
CA MET A 73 -24.51 -6.54 -10.84
C MET A 73 -24.58 -8.02 -10.40
N ASN A 74 -23.84 -8.39 -9.35
CA ASN A 74 -23.89 -9.74 -8.80
C ASN A 74 -25.27 -10.08 -8.22
N ILE A 75 -25.88 -9.16 -7.48
CA ILE A 75 -27.23 -9.33 -6.92
C ILE A 75 -28.26 -9.46 -8.04
N ASP A 76 -28.22 -8.57 -9.03
CA ASP A 76 -29.16 -8.60 -10.15
C ASP A 76 -29.03 -9.89 -10.96
N ASN A 77 -27.80 -10.35 -11.22
CA ASN A 77 -27.54 -11.61 -11.92
C ASN A 77 -28.03 -12.82 -11.12
N LYS A 78 -27.83 -12.82 -9.81
CA LYS A 78 -28.31 -13.87 -8.92
C LYS A 78 -29.84 -13.91 -8.89
N ASP A 79 -30.49 -12.77 -8.71
CA ASP A 79 -31.96 -12.69 -8.68
C ASP A 79 -32.59 -13.10 -10.02
N ALA A 80 -31.94 -12.75 -11.13
CA ALA A 80 -32.37 -13.19 -12.46
C ALA A 80 -32.22 -14.71 -12.64
N PHE A 81 -31.12 -15.29 -12.14
CA PHE A 81 -30.88 -16.72 -12.17
C PHE A 81 -31.88 -17.49 -11.31
N ASP A 82 -32.07 -17.09 -10.04
CA ASP A 82 -32.97 -17.75 -9.10
C ASP A 82 -34.43 -17.75 -9.61
N LYS A 83 -34.82 -16.71 -10.36
CA LYS A 83 -36.14 -16.66 -11.03
C LYS A 83 -36.24 -17.59 -12.23
N ALA A 84 -35.17 -17.75 -13.00
CA ALA A 84 -35.14 -18.62 -14.17
C ALA A 84 -35.09 -20.10 -13.78
N ASN A 85 -34.34 -20.45 -12.73
CA ASN A 85 -34.05 -21.82 -12.33
C ASN A 85 -34.24 -22.01 -10.81
N PRO A 86 -35.49 -22.03 -10.29
CA PRO A 86 -35.77 -22.03 -8.85
C PRO A 86 -35.33 -23.30 -8.10
N ASN A 87 -34.95 -24.37 -8.81
CA ASN A 87 -34.57 -25.66 -8.23
C ASN A 87 -33.12 -26.08 -8.54
N GLU A 88 -32.35 -25.28 -9.28
CA GLU A 88 -30.96 -25.61 -9.61
C GLU A 88 -29.99 -24.90 -8.67
N SER A 89 -28.96 -25.64 -8.23
CA SER A 89 -27.87 -25.03 -7.49
C SER A 89 -26.95 -24.28 -8.46
N ILE A 90 -26.57 -23.04 -8.10
CA ILE A 90 -25.72 -22.15 -8.93
C ILE A 90 -24.39 -22.83 -9.35
N CYS A 91 -23.93 -23.81 -8.58
CA CYS A 91 -22.66 -24.51 -8.81
C CYS A 91 -22.72 -25.67 -9.82
N GLU A 92 -23.90 -26.11 -10.24
CA GLU A 92 -24.10 -27.29 -11.12
C GLU A 92 -24.53 -26.89 -12.55
N ARG A 93 -24.04 -25.74 -13.04
CA ARG A 93 -24.38 -25.26 -14.38
C ARG A 93 -23.61 -26.05 -15.45
N ASP A 94 -24.33 -26.83 -16.26
CA ASP A 94 -23.74 -27.67 -17.32
C ASP A 94 -22.96 -26.87 -18.39
N ASP A 95 -23.30 -25.59 -18.57
CA ASP A 95 -22.72 -24.74 -19.62
C ASP A 95 -21.39 -24.09 -19.22
N VAL A 96 -21.09 -23.98 -17.92
CA VAL A 96 -19.85 -23.35 -17.44
C VAL A 96 -18.87 -24.41 -16.96
N SER A 97 -17.75 -24.57 -17.67
CA SER A 97 -16.74 -25.55 -17.25
C SER A 97 -16.21 -25.19 -15.86
N SER A 98 -16.48 -26.04 -14.86
CA SER A 98 -16.09 -25.79 -13.47
C SER A 98 -14.58 -25.55 -13.31
N LEU A 99 -13.78 -26.14 -14.21
CA LEU A 99 -12.34 -25.92 -14.28
C LEU A 99 -11.99 -24.45 -14.60
N LEU A 100 -12.68 -23.81 -15.53
CA LEU A 100 -12.43 -22.41 -15.89
C LEU A 100 -12.79 -21.48 -14.73
N SER A 101 -13.94 -21.70 -14.09
CA SER A 101 -14.35 -20.93 -12.89
C SER A 101 -13.33 -21.06 -11.77
N LEU A 102 -12.82 -22.28 -11.55
CA LEU A 102 -11.76 -22.52 -10.55
C LEU A 102 -10.48 -21.78 -10.91
N ILE A 103 -10.02 -21.84 -12.17
CA ILE A 103 -8.82 -21.12 -12.63
C ILE A 103 -8.99 -19.61 -12.43
N CYS A 104 -10.11 -19.03 -12.89
CA CYS A 104 -10.39 -17.60 -12.73
C CYS A 104 -10.43 -17.18 -11.26
N LEU A 105 -11.10 -17.97 -10.41
CA LEU A 105 -11.16 -17.70 -8.98
C LEU A 105 -9.77 -17.81 -8.33
N CYS A 106 -8.97 -18.81 -8.70
CA CYS A 106 -7.61 -18.97 -8.20
C CYS A 106 -6.72 -17.79 -8.61
N VAL A 107 -6.76 -17.37 -9.87
CA VAL A 107 -5.97 -16.24 -10.36
C VAL A 107 -6.38 -14.94 -9.66
N PHE A 108 -7.69 -14.68 -9.55
CA PHE A 108 -8.20 -13.54 -8.80
C PHE A 108 -7.73 -13.57 -7.34
N THR A 109 -7.92 -14.71 -6.65
CA THR A 109 -7.51 -14.87 -5.25
C THR A 109 -6.00 -14.66 -5.06
N MET A 110 -5.17 -15.24 -5.94
CA MET A 110 -3.72 -15.06 -5.88
C MET A 110 -3.31 -13.60 -6.07
N THR A 111 -3.96 -12.90 -6.99
CA THR A 111 -3.71 -11.47 -7.24
C THR A 111 -4.06 -10.65 -6.00
N SER A 112 -5.25 -10.84 -5.43
CA SER A 112 -5.65 -10.13 -4.21
C SER A 112 -4.78 -10.46 -3.00
N LEU A 113 -4.28 -11.70 -2.89
CA LEU A 113 -3.35 -12.08 -1.82
C LEU A 113 -1.99 -11.40 -1.97
N ALA A 114 -1.53 -11.14 -3.21
CA ALA A 114 -0.32 -10.38 -3.44
C ALA A 114 -0.47 -8.93 -2.94
N ASP A 115 -1.63 -8.30 -3.18
CA ASP A 115 -1.90 -6.93 -2.68
C ASP A 115 -1.96 -6.90 -1.14
N VAL A 116 -2.63 -7.88 -0.55
CA VAL A 116 -2.69 -8.03 0.91
C VAL A 116 -1.28 -8.21 1.51
N GLN A 117 -0.38 -8.92 0.81
CA GLN A 117 1.02 -9.03 1.23
C GLN A 117 1.69 -7.64 1.29
N VAL A 118 1.49 -6.79 0.28
CA VAL A 118 2.00 -5.41 0.27
C VAL A 118 1.43 -4.60 1.43
N SER A 119 0.16 -4.77 1.77
CA SER A 119 -0.46 -4.17 2.97
C SER A 119 0.21 -4.63 4.27
N PHE A 120 0.58 -5.91 4.40
CA PHE A 120 1.33 -6.39 5.57
C PHE A 120 2.77 -5.87 5.61
N GLU A 121 3.44 -5.75 4.47
CA GLU A 121 4.75 -5.10 4.38
C GLU A 121 4.68 -3.64 4.84
N PHE A 122 3.62 -2.92 4.48
CA PHE A 122 3.32 -1.58 4.98
C PHE A 122 3.14 -1.56 6.51
N LEU A 123 2.36 -2.48 7.08
CA LEU A 123 2.20 -2.59 8.52
C LEU A 123 3.53 -2.88 9.25
N ASN A 124 4.30 -3.84 8.72
CA ASN A 124 5.61 -4.19 9.26
C ASN A 124 6.57 -3.01 9.22
N TYR A 125 6.52 -2.21 8.16
CA TYR A 125 7.29 -0.98 8.04
C TYR A 125 6.88 0.05 9.10
N ILE A 126 5.58 0.31 9.29
CA ILE A 126 5.09 1.23 10.34
C ILE A 126 5.62 0.82 11.73
N ASN A 127 5.62 -0.49 12.02
CA ASN A 127 6.12 -1.04 13.27
C ASN A 127 7.64 -0.91 13.45
N ARG A 128 8.40 -0.97 12.35
CA ARG A 128 9.87 -0.87 12.36
C ARG A 128 10.36 0.57 12.55
N VAL A 129 9.61 1.57 12.09
CA VAL A 129 9.97 2.99 12.25
C VAL A 129 9.88 3.36 13.74
N PRO A 130 10.92 3.96 14.35
CA PRO A 130 10.89 4.37 15.75
C PRO A 130 9.96 5.58 15.98
N ASN A 131 9.61 5.83 17.24
CA ASN A 131 8.94 7.08 17.61
C ASN A 131 9.98 8.19 17.79
N ARG A 132 9.68 9.38 17.28
CA ARG A 132 10.48 10.59 17.48
C ARG A 132 10.45 10.99 18.94
N ILE A 133 11.64 11.23 19.52
CA ILE A 133 11.80 11.65 20.92
C ILE A 133 11.48 13.14 21.03
N GLY A 134 11.87 13.92 20.01
CA GLY A 134 11.58 15.35 19.93
C GLY A 134 12.57 16.21 20.70
N ASP A 135 13.81 15.73 20.85
CA ASP A 135 14.88 16.51 21.45
C ASP A 135 15.28 17.68 20.53
N GLU A 136 15.73 18.80 21.10
CA GLU A 136 16.16 19.97 20.32
C GLU A 136 17.39 19.66 19.46
N GLU A 137 18.31 18.83 19.98
CA GLU A 137 19.51 18.41 19.25
C GLU A 137 19.14 17.52 18.06
N GLU A 138 18.22 16.56 18.26
CA GLU A 138 17.66 15.73 17.19
C GLU A 138 16.97 16.58 16.12
N THR A 139 16.15 17.55 16.54
CA THR A 139 15.42 18.43 15.62
C THR A 139 16.35 19.30 14.78
N LYS A 140 17.45 19.81 15.36
CA LYS A 140 18.46 20.57 14.61
C LYS A 140 19.13 19.70 13.55
N LEU A 141 19.55 18.47 13.92
CA LEU A 141 20.16 17.53 12.99
C LEU A 141 19.22 17.14 11.83
N LEU A 142 17.94 16.93 12.12
CA LEU A 142 16.92 16.62 11.11
C LEU A 142 16.68 17.77 10.13
N ASN A 143 16.61 19.01 10.65
CA ASN A 143 16.49 20.20 9.79
C ASN A 143 17.75 20.43 8.93
N GLU A 144 18.94 20.20 9.48
CA GLU A 144 20.20 20.29 8.70
C GLU A 144 20.28 19.24 7.60
N ALA A 145 19.67 18.08 7.81
CA ALA A 145 19.61 16.98 6.85
C ALA A 145 18.40 17.05 5.90
N ASP A 146 17.54 18.07 6.04
CA ASP A 146 16.32 18.26 5.25
C ASP A 146 15.39 17.02 5.24
N THR A 147 15.33 16.29 6.37
CA THR A 147 14.55 15.03 6.49
C THR A 147 13.98 14.85 7.89
N SER A 148 12.93 14.02 8.06
CA SER A 148 12.37 13.66 9.37
C SER A 148 12.88 12.33 9.92
N ALA A 149 13.65 11.57 9.15
CA ALA A 149 14.27 10.33 9.61
C ALA A 149 15.64 10.14 8.98
N ILE A 150 16.63 9.82 9.83
CA ILE A 150 17.98 9.50 9.38
C ILE A 150 18.19 8.01 9.55
N SER A 151 18.57 7.32 8.48
CA SER A 151 19.02 5.94 8.52
C SER A 151 20.56 5.88 8.61
N VAL A 152 21.07 4.87 9.30
CA VAL A 152 22.50 4.58 9.44
C VAL A 152 22.71 3.11 9.11
N LYS A 153 23.55 2.87 8.11
CA LYS A 153 24.06 1.53 7.77
C LYS A 153 25.03 1.07 8.86
N LYS A 154 24.80 -0.11 9.41
CA LYS A 154 25.71 -0.81 10.30
C LYS A 154 26.10 -2.12 9.65
N SER A 155 27.40 -2.34 9.43
CA SER A 155 27.88 -3.65 9.00
C SER A 155 28.12 -4.56 10.20
N PHE A 156 27.66 -5.80 10.09
CA PHE A 156 27.85 -6.86 11.06
C PHE A 156 28.43 -8.06 10.33
N MET A 157 29.39 -8.76 10.94
CA MET A 157 29.86 -10.04 10.42
C MET A 157 28.90 -11.13 10.90
N ASN A 158 28.30 -11.87 9.96
CA ASN A 158 27.49 -13.04 10.27
C ASN A 158 28.38 -14.19 10.77
N ASN A 159 27.79 -15.23 11.35
CA ASN A 159 28.47 -16.46 11.79
C ASN A 159 29.26 -17.17 10.67
N ASN A 160 28.96 -16.85 9.41
CA ASN A 160 29.67 -17.36 8.23
C ASN A 160 30.84 -16.46 7.76
N ASN A 161 31.23 -15.44 8.54
CA ASN A 161 32.18 -14.38 8.13
C ASN A 161 31.74 -13.58 6.89
N GLU A 162 30.45 -13.54 6.61
CA GLU A 162 29.89 -12.69 5.56
C GLU A 162 29.48 -11.33 6.16
N GLU A 163 29.84 -10.23 5.48
CA GLU A 163 29.45 -8.89 5.91
C GLU A 163 27.98 -8.64 5.58
N CYS A 164 27.15 -8.57 6.61
CA CYS A 164 25.75 -8.17 6.50
C CYS A 164 25.61 -6.69 6.84
N ILE A 165 25.25 -5.87 5.86
CA ILE A 165 24.94 -4.46 6.06
C ILE A 165 23.45 -4.36 6.44
N VAL A 166 23.17 -3.95 7.68
CA VAL A 166 21.81 -3.73 8.18
C VAL A 166 21.56 -2.24 8.31
N GLU A 167 20.46 -1.78 7.72
CA GLU A 167 19.98 -0.41 7.87
C GLU A 167 19.21 -0.27 9.19
N THR A 168 19.70 0.61 10.05
CA THR A 168 19.09 0.94 11.34
C THR A 168 18.75 2.43 11.37
N PHE A 169 17.62 2.80 11.98
CA PHE A 169 17.30 4.21 12.18
C PHE A 169 18.31 4.83 13.16
N GLY A 170 18.97 5.91 12.74
CA GLY A 170 19.96 6.64 13.53
C GLY A 170 19.40 7.84 14.29
N GLY A 171 18.20 8.30 13.92
CA GLY A 171 17.46 9.39 14.58
C GLY A 171 16.17 9.74 13.83
N GLY A 172 15.24 10.41 14.49
CA GLY A 172 13.94 10.81 13.95
C GLY A 172 12.89 9.69 13.98
N GLY A 173 11.96 9.75 13.02
CA GLY A 173 10.85 8.80 12.90
C GLY A 173 9.49 9.44 13.18
N PHE A 174 8.52 8.62 13.55
CA PHE A 174 7.13 9.06 13.69
C PHE A 174 6.85 9.77 15.01
N THR A 175 6.12 10.87 14.95
CA THR A 175 5.34 11.31 16.11
C THR A 175 4.16 10.34 16.34
N LYS A 176 3.57 10.38 17.54
CA LYS A 176 2.40 9.55 17.87
C LYS A 176 1.23 9.77 16.90
N MET A 177 1.02 11.01 16.47
CA MET A 177 -0.07 11.36 15.54
C MET A 177 0.22 10.86 14.12
N GLU A 178 1.45 10.99 13.64
CA GLU A 178 1.85 10.48 12.32
C GLU A 178 1.78 8.95 12.24
N ARG A 179 2.14 8.26 13.33
CA ARG A 179 1.97 6.81 13.40
C ARG A 179 0.50 6.41 13.34
N LEU A 180 -0.38 7.11 14.07
CA LEU A 180 -1.82 6.87 14.00
C LEU A 180 -2.37 7.13 12.60
N TRP A 181 -1.88 8.18 11.92
CA TRP A 181 -2.20 8.48 10.53
C TRP A 181 -1.78 7.36 9.58
N ALA A 182 -0.57 6.81 9.75
CA ALA A 182 -0.11 5.69 8.94
C ALA A 182 -0.98 4.43 9.16
N TYR A 183 -1.36 4.13 10.40
CA TYR A 183 -2.29 3.04 10.70
C TYR A 183 -3.67 3.26 10.08
N PHE A 184 -4.17 4.50 10.07
CA PHE A 184 -5.44 4.82 9.42
C PHE A 184 -5.41 4.45 7.94
N TRP A 185 -4.36 4.84 7.21
CA TRP A 185 -4.23 4.49 5.79
C TRP A 185 -4.02 3.00 5.54
N PHE A 186 -3.29 2.32 6.42
CA PHE A 186 -3.20 0.86 6.39
C PHE A 186 -4.60 0.23 6.51
N LEU A 187 -5.43 0.69 7.46
CA LEU A 187 -6.79 0.20 7.64
C LEU A 187 -7.69 0.47 6.43
N VAL A 188 -7.54 1.64 5.79
CA VAL A 188 -8.27 1.95 4.55
C VAL A 188 -7.89 0.99 3.43
N LYS A 189 -6.59 0.77 3.19
CA LYS A 189 -6.08 -0.13 2.13
C LYS A 189 -6.54 -1.58 2.36
N ILE A 190 -6.28 -2.13 3.54
CA ILE A 190 -6.67 -3.52 3.83
C ILE A 190 -8.19 -3.69 3.82
N GLY A 191 -8.93 -2.66 4.22
CA GLY A 191 -10.39 -2.64 4.19
C GLY A 191 -10.94 -2.70 2.76
N THR A 192 -10.37 -1.94 1.83
CA THR A 192 -10.78 -1.98 0.42
C THR A 192 -10.39 -3.30 -0.24
N GLU A 193 -9.20 -3.84 0.03
CA GLU A 193 -8.75 -5.15 -0.47
C GLU A 193 -9.68 -6.28 0.00
N ILE A 194 -9.98 -6.36 1.29
CA ILE A 194 -10.90 -7.37 1.84
C ILE A 194 -12.30 -7.22 1.22
N PHE A 195 -12.77 -5.99 1.03
CA PHE A 195 -14.07 -5.75 0.41
C PHE A 195 -14.10 -6.25 -1.04
N VAL A 196 -13.06 -5.99 -1.83
CA VAL A 196 -12.93 -6.50 -3.19
C VAL A 196 -12.88 -8.03 -3.21
N ILE A 197 -12.12 -8.67 -2.31
CA ILE A 197 -12.03 -10.14 -2.23
C ILE A 197 -13.41 -10.76 -1.97
N LEU A 198 -14.15 -10.25 -0.98
CA LEU A 198 -15.44 -10.81 -0.58
C LEU A 198 -16.49 -10.64 -1.69
N VAL A 199 -16.58 -9.47 -2.30
CA VAL A 199 -17.54 -9.18 -3.36
C VAL A 199 -17.13 -9.85 -4.67
N GLY A 200 -15.86 -9.74 -5.03
CA GLY A 200 -15.29 -10.26 -6.28
C GLY A 200 -15.30 -11.77 -6.36
N GLY A 201 -15.02 -12.47 -5.26
CA GLY A 201 -15.12 -13.93 -5.21
C GLY A 201 -16.54 -14.41 -5.52
N GLY A 202 -17.55 -13.73 -4.97
CA GLY A 202 -18.94 -13.96 -5.31
C GLY A 202 -19.22 -13.68 -6.79
N PHE A 203 -18.75 -12.56 -7.32
CA PHE A 203 -19.02 -12.15 -8.70
C PHE A 203 -18.43 -13.12 -9.74
N VAL A 204 -17.22 -13.64 -9.52
CA VAL A 204 -16.62 -14.68 -10.37
C VAL A 204 -17.48 -15.94 -10.34
N LEU A 205 -17.91 -16.37 -9.15
CA LEU A 205 -18.69 -17.60 -8.98
C LEU A 205 -20.10 -17.56 -9.59
N HIS A 206 -20.74 -16.39 -9.63
CA HIS A 206 -22.11 -16.23 -10.16
C HIS A 206 -22.15 -15.81 -11.65
N SER A 207 -21.05 -15.95 -12.38
CA SER A 207 -20.99 -15.53 -13.79
C SER A 207 -21.86 -16.44 -14.68
N PRO A 208 -22.68 -15.87 -15.59
CA PRO A 208 -23.64 -16.64 -16.37
C PRO A 208 -23.03 -17.52 -17.47
N ASP A 209 -21.90 -17.11 -18.03
CA ASP A 209 -21.22 -17.75 -19.16
C ASP A 209 -19.69 -17.55 -19.07
N HIS A 210 -18.93 -18.22 -19.94
CA HIS A 210 -17.45 -18.18 -19.92
C HIS A 210 -16.88 -16.81 -20.26
N GLU A 211 -17.51 -16.08 -21.19
CA GLU A 211 -17.04 -14.76 -21.60
C GLU A 211 -17.22 -13.76 -20.45
N THR A 212 -18.40 -13.76 -19.84
CA THR A 212 -18.69 -12.93 -18.66
C THR A 212 -17.79 -13.30 -17.48
N LEU A 213 -17.50 -14.59 -17.26
CA LEU A 213 -16.58 -15.03 -16.21
C LEU A 213 -15.16 -14.44 -16.39
N ILE A 214 -14.64 -14.48 -17.61
CA ILE A 214 -13.30 -13.93 -17.92
C ILE A 214 -13.31 -12.41 -17.77
N LEU A 215 -14.33 -11.73 -18.31
CA LEU A 215 -14.47 -10.28 -18.20
C LEU A 215 -14.58 -9.84 -16.74
N ASN A 216 -15.31 -10.58 -15.92
CA ASN A 216 -15.46 -10.30 -14.50
C ASN A 216 -14.15 -10.46 -13.74
N ALA A 217 -13.39 -11.53 -14.00
CA ALA A 217 -12.09 -11.74 -13.38
C ALA A 217 -11.09 -10.64 -13.77
N VAL A 218 -11.07 -10.23 -15.04
CA VAL A 218 -10.22 -9.14 -15.53
C VAL A 218 -10.64 -7.79 -14.94
N ALA A 219 -11.95 -7.51 -14.85
CA ALA A 219 -12.46 -6.28 -14.25
C ALA A 219 -12.08 -6.17 -12.77
N LEU A 220 -12.14 -7.27 -12.03
CA LEU A 220 -11.72 -7.30 -10.63
C LEU A 220 -10.21 -7.05 -10.45
N ALA A 221 -9.38 -7.64 -11.31
CA ALA A 221 -7.94 -7.36 -11.33
C ALA A 221 -7.68 -5.87 -11.62
N PHE A 222 -8.42 -5.28 -12.57
CA PHE A 222 -8.31 -3.85 -12.86
C PHE A 222 -8.70 -2.97 -11.65
N ILE A 223 -9.73 -3.36 -10.88
CA ILE A 223 -10.14 -2.63 -9.67
C ILE A 223 -9.03 -2.65 -8.62
N LEU A 224 -8.35 -3.78 -8.43
CA LEU A 224 -7.21 -3.90 -7.53
C LEU A 224 -6.08 -2.96 -7.96
N ASP A 225 -5.74 -2.93 -9.26
CA ASP A 225 -4.64 -2.13 -9.82
C ASP A 225 -4.86 -0.60 -9.80
N ILE A 226 -6.05 -0.10 -9.41
CA ILE A 226 -6.36 1.35 -9.43
C ILE A 226 -5.40 2.15 -8.55
N ASP A 227 -5.06 1.67 -7.35
CA ASP A 227 -4.22 2.40 -6.42
C ASP A 227 -2.75 2.42 -6.86
N ASP A 228 -2.26 1.31 -7.42
CA ASP A 228 -0.94 1.21 -8.04
C ASP A 228 -0.80 2.10 -9.28
N ALA A 229 -1.83 2.16 -10.11
CA ALA A 229 -1.87 3.08 -11.24
C ALA A 229 -1.82 4.53 -10.72
N ALA A 230 -2.65 4.87 -9.74
CA ALA A 230 -2.68 6.19 -9.13
C ALA A 230 -1.35 6.56 -8.44
N TYR A 231 -0.67 5.62 -7.79
CA TYR A 231 0.67 5.79 -7.24
C TYR A 231 1.68 6.21 -8.31
N LYS A 232 1.72 5.49 -9.45
CA LYS A 232 2.66 5.76 -10.54
C LYS A 232 2.51 7.18 -11.11
N TYR A 233 1.29 7.72 -11.12
CA TYR A 233 1.01 9.08 -11.59
C TYR A 233 1.23 10.15 -10.52
N SER A 234 0.89 9.87 -9.27
CA SER A 234 0.89 10.86 -8.19
C SER A 234 2.26 11.05 -7.57
N ILE A 235 3.17 10.09 -7.70
CA ILE A 235 4.54 10.19 -7.20
C ILE A 235 5.49 10.53 -8.33
N THR A 236 6.02 11.75 -8.27
CA THR A 236 7.10 12.18 -9.17
C THR A 236 8.40 11.44 -8.85
N ASP A 237 9.29 11.29 -9.82
CA ASP A 237 10.58 10.62 -9.60
C ASP A 237 11.43 11.32 -8.51
N LEU A 238 11.18 12.61 -8.26
CA LEU A 238 11.76 13.39 -7.17
C LEU A 238 11.33 12.92 -5.77
N GLN A 239 10.17 12.28 -5.65
CA GLN A 239 9.62 11.78 -4.38
C GLN A 239 9.89 10.28 -4.18
N LYS A 240 10.37 9.59 -5.22
CA LYS A 240 10.84 8.20 -5.15
C LYS A 240 12.30 8.10 -4.67
N GLY A 241 12.98 9.25 -4.55
CA GLY A 241 14.39 9.39 -4.18
C GLY A 241 14.60 9.88 -2.77
#